data_AF-A0AAJ6NYM9-F1
#
_entry.id   AF-A0AAJ6NYM9-F1
#
_cell.length_a   1.000
_cell.length_b   1.000
_cell.length_c   1.000
_cell.angle_alpha   90.00
_cell.angle_beta   90.00
_cell.angle_gamma   90.00
#
_symmetry.space_group_name_H-M   'P 1'
#
loop_
_entity.id
_entity.type
_entity.pdbx_description
1 polymer ?
#
loop_
_entity_poly.entity_id
_entity_poly.type
_entity_poly.pdbx_seq_one_letter_code
_entity_poly.pdbx_strand_id
1 'polypeptide(L)'
;MISYKLGILTPDTNTEIENNWFLDRAFNSHVDFCIWVLKIDGLKVPPFDQHPNGSRILQDKGMDVESWRLWLNKVVATQDYRLHFEVSDLQSKVEEELASLQALTAQMVQQDGTLPVIDWSAVRSSLTHVYTWKHELYRQAVQQLGSLSPQTVPPDVWQGKAEIKNLLNDLWQNYQLLNNKTNTGIEYLLAIENRLITEDLYSQLEQYRTHLKALQIFLVNYPSLVEYIVPPFSAILSLTDEAPLSEQFQQRSLRVAEALSVL
;
A
#
# COMPACT_ATOMS: atom_id res chain seq x y z
N MET A 1 -1.32 11.47 -9.55
CA MET A 1 -2.66 10.94 -9.22
C MET A 1 -2.80 11.03 -7.71
N ILE A 2 -3.35 12.14 -7.23
CA ILE A 2 -3.53 12.34 -5.79
C ILE A 2 -4.93 11.79 -5.47
N SER A 3 -4.98 10.56 -4.97
CA SER A 3 -6.22 9.99 -4.46
C SER A 3 -6.50 10.61 -3.10
N TYR A 4 -7.05 11.82 -3.12
CA TYR A 4 -7.80 12.32 -1.97
C TYR A 4 -9.16 11.61 -1.99
N LYS A 5 -9.25 10.44 -1.36
CA LYS A 5 -10.50 10.11 -0.66
C LYS A 5 -10.45 10.84 0.69
N LEU A 6 -10.53 12.17 0.60
CA LEU A 6 -11.06 12.96 1.70
C LEU A 6 -12.52 12.49 1.79
N GLY A 7 -12.81 11.59 2.72
CA GLY A 7 -14.18 11.42 3.17
C GLY A 7 -14.65 12.81 3.60
N ILE A 8 -15.49 13.43 2.78
CA ILE A 8 -16.21 14.62 3.19
C ILE A 8 -17.03 14.15 4.38
N LEU A 9 -16.62 14.59 5.58
CA LEU A 9 -17.37 14.47 6.80
C LEU A 9 -18.72 15.17 6.57
N THR A 10 -19.72 14.43 6.11
CA THR A 10 -21.09 14.89 6.21
C THR A 10 -21.50 14.77 7.69
N PRO A 11 -22.17 15.78 8.28
CA PRO A 11 -22.34 15.88 9.74
C PRO A 11 -23.24 14.82 10.39
N ASP A 12 -23.74 13.82 9.67
CA ASP A 12 -24.82 12.94 10.11
C ASP A 12 -24.39 11.52 10.53
N THR A 13 -23.09 11.22 10.59
CA THR A 13 -22.62 9.85 10.85
C THR A 13 -21.45 9.80 11.85
N ASN A 14 -21.77 9.95 13.14
CA ASN A 14 -20.88 9.44 14.22
C ASN A 14 -20.55 7.94 14.06
N THR A 15 -21.25 7.22 13.17
CA THR A 15 -21.02 5.82 12.80
C THR A 15 -20.04 5.61 11.64
N GLU A 16 -19.68 6.62 10.84
CA GLU A 16 -18.80 6.41 9.66
C GLU A 16 -17.31 6.55 9.97
N ILE A 17 -16.94 7.28 11.03
CA ILE A 17 -15.53 7.38 11.45
C ILE A 17 -15.07 6.08 12.12
N GLU A 18 -15.99 5.27 12.67
CA GLU A 18 -15.65 3.92 13.13
C GLU A 18 -15.38 2.95 11.96
N ASN A 19 -15.83 3.26 10.74
CA ASN A 19 -15.76 2.41 9.52
C ASN A 19 -14.44 2.51 8.73
N ASN A 20 -13.33 2.82 9.39
CA ASN A 20 -12.03 3.05 8.75
C ASN A 20 -11.30 1.77 8.30
N TRP A 21 -12.01 0.81 7.71
CA TRP A 21 -11.36 -0.26 6.97
C TRP A 21 -11.03 0.24 5.55
N PHE A 22 -9.74 0.28 5.22
CA PHE A 22 -9.26 0.80 3.94
C PHE A 22 -8.74 -0.34 3.07
N LEU A 23 -9.37 -0.52 1.91
CA LEU A 23 -8.84 -1.31 0.80
C LEU A 23 -8.21 -0.35 -0.21
N ASP A 24 -6.88 -0.34 -0.25
CA ASP A 24 -6.13 0.35 -1.30
C ASP A 24 -5.75 -0.62 -2.41
N ARG A 25 -5.84 -0.14 -3.64
CA ARG A 25 -5.36 -0.85 -4.82
C ARG A 25 -4.74 0.18 -5.74
N ALA A 26 -3.47 -0.01 -6.02
CA ALA A 26 -2.78 0.82 -6.98
C ALA A 26 -1.79 -0.03 -7.74
N PHE A 27 -1.65 0.27 -9.02
CA PHE A 27 -0.40 -0.03 -9.68
C PHE A 27 0.69 0.77 -8.99
N ASN A 28 1.67 0.06 -8.43
CA ASN A 28 2.79 0.69 -7.78
C ASN A 28 4.08 0.32 -8.53
N SER A 29 4.67 1.32 -9.18
CA SER A 29 5.90 1.16 -9.96
C SER A 29 7.11 0.69 -9.13
N HIS A 30 7.10 0.91 -7.82
CA HIS A 30 8.16 0.46 -6.92
C HIS A 30 8.07 -1.05 -6.69
N VAL A 31 6.86 -1.55 -6.47
CA VAL A 31 6.59 -3.00 -6.33
C VAL A 31 6.78 -3.71 -7.67
N ASP A 32 6.26 -3.15 -8.76
CA ASP A 32 6.43 -3.71 -10.11
C ASP A 32 7.91 -3.78 -10.50
N PHE A 33 8.71 -2.76 -10.19
CA PHE A 33 10.15 -2.80 -10.40
C PHE A 33 10.83 -3.96 -9.67
N CYS A 34 10.49 -4.21 -8.40
CA CYS A 34 11.08 -5.31 -7.65
C CYS A 34 10.84 -6.67 -8.34
N ILE A 35 9.65 -6.85 -8.91
CA ILE A 35 9.26 -8.04 -9.67
C ILE A 35 9.94 -8.07 -11.04
N TRP A 36 10.05 -6.92 -11.72
CA TRP A 36 10.77 -6.79 -12.98
C TRP A 36 12.25 -7.16 -12.83
N VAL A 37 12.88 -6.79 -11.71
CA VAL A 37 14.25 -7.19 -11.36
C VAL A 37 14.41 -8.70 -11.37
N LEU A 38 13.44 -9.48 -10.85
CA LEU A 38 13.49 -10.95 -10.94
C LEU A 38 13.50 -11.44 -12.40
N LYS A 39 12.68 -10.83 -13.26
CA LYS A 39 12.60 -11.23 -14.68
C LYS A 39 13.93 -10.96 -15.42
N ILE A 40 14.58 -9.84 -15.12
CA ILE A 40 15.85 -9.45 -15.76
C ILE A 40 17.03 -10.26 -15.22
N ASP A 41 17.10 -10.45 -13.91
CA ASP A 41 18.19 -11.19 -13.27
C ASP A 41 18.02 -12.72 -13.42
N GLY A 42 16.78 -13.19 -13.48
CA GLY A 42 16.43 -14.61 -13.51
C GLY A 42 16.41 -15.29 -12.14
N LEU A 43 16.41 -14.52 -11.06
CA LEU A 43 16.35 -15.04 -9.70
C LEU A 43 14.97 -15.68 -9.46
N LYS A 44 14.96 -16.98 -9.12
CA LYS A 44 13.74 -17.75 -8.86
C LYS A 44 13.31 -17.60 -7.41
N VAL A 45 12.30 -16.77 -7.16
CA VAL A 45 11.73 -16.56 -5.83
C VAL A 45 10.27 -17.00 -5.83
N PRO A 46 9.87 -18.10 -5.17
CA PRO A 46 8.45 -18.44 -5.06
C PRO A 46 7.67 -17.33 -4.33
N PRO A 47 6.44 -16.97 -4.79
CA PRO A 47 5.70 -17.53 -5.94
C PRO A 47 6.01 -16.88 -7.31
N PHE A 48 7.00 -16.00 -7.38
CA PHE A 48 7.49 -15.31 -8.58
C PHE A 48 8.59 -16.09 -9.33
N ASP A 49 8.49 -17.40 -9.45
CA ASP A 49 9.53 -18.25 -10.06
C ASP A 49 9.24 -18.60 -11.54
N GLN A 50 8.01 -18.34 -12.01
CA GLN A 50 7.56 -18.61 -13.38
C GLN A 50 7.99 -17.53 -14.38
N HIS A 51 9.29 -17.48 -14.68
CA HIS A 51 9.87 -16.62 -15.71
C HIS A 51 11.10 -17.30 -16.34
N PRO A 52 11.62 -16.84 -17.50
CA PRO A 52 12.87 -17.37 -18.08
C PRO A 52 14.10 -17.13 -17.19
N ASN A 53 15.23 -17.73 -17.55
CA ASN A 53 16.52 -17.34 -16.96
C ASN A 53 16.91 -15.93 -17.45
N GLY A 54 17.58 -15.19 -16.57
CA GLY A 54 18.02 -13.83 -16.82
C GLY A 54 19.55 -13.70 -16.79
N SER A 55 20.04 -12.49 -16.55
CA SER A 55 21.46 -12.15 -16.61
C SER A 55 22.29 -12.63 -15.42
N ARG A 56 21.63 -12.93 -14.29
CA ARG A 56 22.22 -13.35 -13.01
C ARG A 56 23.19 -12.35 -12.38
N ILE A 57 23.22 -11.10 -12.84
CA ILE A 57 24.18 -10.09 -12.38
C ILE A 57 24.05 -9.76 -10.88
N LEU A 58 22.84 -9.78 -10.31
CA LEU A 58 22.59 -9.55 -8.89
C LEU A 58 22.90 -10.82 -8.08
N GLN A 59 22.50 -11.98 -8.60
CA GLN A 59 22.83 -13.29 -8.01
C GLN A 59 24.33 -13.49 -7.87
N ASP A 60 25.11 -13.19 -8.91
CA ASP A 60 26.55 -13.34 -8.92
C ASP A 60 27.24 -12.37 -7.94
N LYS A 61 26.56 -11.28 -7.54
CA LYS A 61 27.00 -10.36 -6.47
C LYS A 61 26.49 -10.77 -5.08
N GLY A 62 25.67 -11.81 -5.00
CA GLY A 62 25.18 -12.39 -3.76
C GLY A 62 23.82 -11.86 -3.31
N MET A 63 22.98 -11.38 -4.23
CA MET A 63 21.54 -11.28 -3.96
C MET A 63 20.94 -12.68 -4.04
N ASP A 64 20.39 -13.16 -2.94
CA ASP A 64 19.70 -14.43 -2.84
C ASP A 64 18.18 -14.22 -2.65
N VAL A 65 17.45 -15.33 -2.55
CA VAL A 65 15.98 -15.35 -2.38
C VAL A 65 15.55 -14.58 -1.15
N GLU A 66 16.21 -14.80 -0.01
CA GLU A 66 15.81 -14.22 1.27
C GLU A 66 16.12 -12.72 1.36
N SER A 67 17.28 -12.31 0.88
CA SER A 67 17.63 -10.89 0.81
C SER A 67 16.73 -10.11 -0.17
N TRP A 68 16.33 -10.73 -1.30
CA TRP A 68 15.34 -10.11 -2.20
C TRP A 68 13.96 -10.01 -1.54
N ARG A 69 13.49 -11.04 -0.83
CA ARG A 69 12.19 -11.00 -0.11
C ARG A 69 12.16 -9.91 0.95
N LEU A 70 13.22 -9.82 1.76
CA LEU A 70 13.34 -8.78 2.77
C LEU A 70 13.33 -7.38 2.14
N TRP A 71 14.01 -7.22 1.00
CA TRP A 71 14.00 -5.97 0.25
C TRP A 71 12.61 -5.63 -0.29
N LEU A 72 11.92 -6.58 -0.95
CA LEU A 72 10.55 -6.39 -1.43
C LEU A 72 9.60 -6.00 -0.30
N ASN A 73 9.64 -6.71 0.83
CA ASN A 73 8.75 -6.44 1.96
C ASN A 73 8.93 -5.01 2.49
N LYS A 74 10.18 -4.55 2.58
CA LYS A 74 10.49 -3.16 2.94
C LYS A 74 9.99 -2.17 1.90
N VAL A 75 10.19 -2.44 0.60
CA VAL A 75 9.69 -1.57 -0.46
C VAL A 75 8.18 -1.46 -0.37
N VAL A 76 7.46 -2.57 -0.24
CA VAL A 76 6.00 -2.58 -0.06
C VAL A 76 5.58 -1.76 1.15
N ALA A 77 6.24 -1.91 2.29
CA ALA A 77 5.94 -1.14 3.48
C ALA A 77 6.19 0.38 3.28
N THR A 78 7.25 0.78 2.57
CA THR A 78 7.47 2.21 2.27
C THR A 78 6.48 2.78 1.26
N GLN A 79 5.68 1.95 0.58
CA GLN A 79 4.60 2.40 -0.29
C GLN A 79 3.25 2.56 0.43
N ASP A 80 3.13 2.09 1.67
CA ASP A 80 1.93 2.35 2.45
C ASP A 80 1.98 3.76 3.07
N TYR A 81 1.12 4.65 2.59
CA TYR A 81 1.00 6.02 3.12
C TYR A 81 0.62 6.06 4.61
N ARG A 82 -0.01 5.00 5.14
CA ARG A 82 -0.33 4.87 6.57
C ARG A 82 0.93 4.71 7.40
N LEU A 83 1.99 4.14 6.81
CA LEU A 83 3.31 4.00 7.41
C LEU A 83 4.20 5.23 7.23
N HIS A 84 3.72 6.29 6.59
CA HIS A 84 4.43 7.58 6.55
C HIS A 84 4.11 8.45 7.76
N PHE A 85 3.37 7.90 8.71
CA PHE A 85 2.93 8.58 9.92
C PHE A 85 3.90 8.35 11.07
N GLU A 86 5.08 8.95 10.98
CA GLU A 86 5.98 9.07 12.12
C GLU A 86 5.61 10.33 12.90
N VAL A 87 5.02 10.15 14.08
CA VAL A 87 4.68 11.27 14.97
C VAL A 87 5.31 11.02 16.32
N SER A 88 6.18 11.94 16.72
CA SER A 88 6.84 11.94 18.02
C SER A 88 5.90 12.31 19.17
N ASP A 89 4.90 13.15 18.90
CA ASP A 89 3.86 13.54 19.83
C ASP A 89 2.48 13.55 19.16
N LEU A 90 1.73 12.47 19.39
CA LEU A 90 0.41 12.26 18.81
C LEU A 90 -0.58 13.35 19.22
N GLN A 91 -0.51 13.81 20.48
CA GLN A 91 -1.44 14.81 20.97
C GLN A 91 -1.22 16.14 20.25
N SER A 92 0.05 16.55 20.11
CA SER A 92 0.39 17.75 19.34
C SER A 92 -0.11 17.67 17.90
N LYS A 93 -0.01 16.50 17.25
CA LYS A 93 -0.52 16.33 15.88
C LYS A 93 -2.04 16.41 15.80
N VAL A 94 -2.76 15.82 16.76
CA VAL A 94 -4.23 15.95 16.86
C VAL A 94 -4.63 17.42 16.98
N GLU A 95 -3.99 18.17 17.88
CA GLU A 95 -4.33 19.58 18.12
C GLU A 95 -3.99 20.48 16.92
N GLU A 96 -2.88 20.23 16.23
CA GLU A 96 -2.50 20.93 15.00
C GLU A 96 -3.56 20.74 13.89
N GLU A 97 -3.97 19.50 13.66
CA GLU A 97 -4.97 19.17 12.64
C GLU A 97 -6.34 19.75 13.01
N LEU A 98 -6.74 19.64 14.28
CA LEU A 98 -7.98 20.20 14.79
C LEU A 98 -8.02 21.72 14.60
N ALA A 99 -6.93 22.43 14.93
CA ALA A 99 -6.81 23.88 14.73
C ALA A 99 -6.90 24.26 13.24
N SER A 100 -6.29 23.46 12.36
CA SER A 100 -6.35 23.66 10.91
C SER A 100 -7.77 23.51 10.36
N LEU A 101 -8.51 22.48 10.79
CA LEU A 101 -9.91 22.28 10.43
C LEU A 101 -10.83 23.39 10.95
N GLN A 102 -10.59 23.86 12.18
CA GLN A 102 -11.32 25.00 12.76
C GLN A 102 -11.09 26.28 11.96
N ALA A 103 -9.84 26.54 11.55
CA ALA A 103 -9.50 27.69 10.72
C ALA A 103 -10.16 27.63 9.34
N LEU A 104 -10.13 26.47 8.67
CA LEU A 104 -10.79 26.27 7.37
C LEU A 104 -12.31 26.47 7.47
N THR A 105 -12.93 25.92 8.52
CA THR A 105 -14.37 26.09 8.79
C THR A 105 -14.71 27.57 8.97
N ALA A 106 -13.91 28.30 9.74
CA ALA A 106 -14.11 29.73 9.94
C ALA A 106 -14.03 30.53 8.63
N GLN A 107 -13.12 30.16 7.71
CA GLN A 107 -13.03 30.77 6.38
C GLN A 107 -14.28 30.49 5.53
N MET A 108 -14.77 29.25 5.55
CA MET A 108 -15.99 28.88 4.80
C MET A 108 -17.23 29.63 5.32
N VAL A 109 -17.36 29.81 6.64
CA VAL A 109 -18.47 30.60 7.24
C VAL A 109 -18.44 32.06 6.76
N GLN A 110 -17.25 32.65 6.60
CA GLN A 110 -17.13 34.01 6.09
C GLN A 110 -17.57 34.15 4.62
N GLN A 111 -17.50 33.07 3.83
CA GLN A 111 -17.84 33.08 2.41
C GLN A 111 -19.34 32.78 2.16
N ASP A 112 -19.89 31.73 2.78
CA ASP A 112 -21.20 31.17 2.39
C ASP A 112 -22.32 31.39 3.42
N GLY A 113 -22.05 32.06 4.53
CA GLY A 113 -23.07 32.66 5.38
C GLY A 113 -23.74 31.77 6.43
N THR A 114 -23.57 30.45 6.41
CA THR A 114 -23.80 29.55 7.57
C THR A 114 -23.23 28.15 7.34
N LEU A 115 -22.67 27.53 8.38
CA LEU A 115 -22.34 26.09 8.43
C LEU A 115 -23.12 25.42 9.56
N PRO A 116 -23.34 24.09 9.50
CA PRO A 116 -23.89 23.34 10.63
C PRO A 116 -23.01 23.47 11.88
N VAL A 117 -23.61 23.33 13.06
CA VAL A 117 -22.88 23.28 14.34
C VAL A 117 -21.99 22.03 14.33
N ILE A 118 -20.67 22.24 14.41
CA ILE A 118 -19.68 21.15 14.45
C ILE A 118 -19.38 20.80 15.91
N ASP A 119 -19.53 19.54 16.27
CA ASP A 119 -19.03 19.01 17.55
C ASP A 119 -17.52 18.76 17.46
N TRP A 120 -16.73 19.78 17.80
CA TRP A 120 -15.27 19.69 17.80
C TRP A 120 -14.71 18.64 18.77
N SER A 121 -15.47 18.23 19.80
CA SER A 121 -15.02 17.18 20.72
C SER A 121 -15.11 15.80 20.08
N ALA A 122 -16.15 15.55 19.29
CA ALA A 122 -16.27 14.34 18.47
C ALA A 122 -15.21 14.31 17.36
N VAL A 123 -14.94 15.44 16.70
CA VAL A 123 -13.86 15.57 15.70
C VAL A 123 -12.50 15.27 16.33
N ARG A 124 -12.19 15.84 17.50
CA ARG A 124 -10.94 15.56 18.22
C ARG A 124 -10.82 14.07 18.54
N SER A 125 -11.86 13.47 19.12
CA SER A 125 -11.86 12.04 19.49
C SER A 125 -11.60 11.15 18.26
N SER A 126 -12.18 11.51 17.13
CA SER A 126 -11.98 10.84 15.84
C SER A 126 -10.54 10.97 15.33
N LEU A 127 -9.97 12.18 15.37
CA LEU A 127 -8.57 12.41 15.00
C LEU A 127 -7.61 11.63 15.91
N THR A 128 -7.84 11.64 17.22
CA THR A 128 -7.04 10.85 18.18
C THR A 128 -7.10 9.37 17.84
N HIS A 129 -8.29 8.83 17.56
CA HIS A 129 -8.44 7.44 17.17
C HIS A 129 -7.65 7.11 15.89
N VAL A 130 -7.84 7.90 14.82
CA VAL A 130 -7.18 7.69 13.52
C VAL A 130 -5.65 7.76 13.66
N TYR A 131 -5.12 8.75 14.38
CA TYR A 131 -3.67 8.88 14.54
C TYR A 131 -3.07 7.83 15.46
N THR A 132 -3.80 7.38 16.48
CA THR A 132 -3.35 6.27 17.35
C THR A 132 -3.24 5.00 16.54
N TRP A 133 -4.25 4.73 15.72
CA TRP A 133 -4.25 3.59 14.82
C TRP A 133 -3.10 3.62 13.81
N LYS A 134 -2.89 4.75 13.11
CA LYS A 134 -1.76 4.89 12.16
C LYS A 134 -0.41 4.70 12.84
N HIS A 135 -0.24 5.26 14.04
CA HIS A 135 0.99 5.14 14.81
C HIS A 135 1.26 3.67 15.21
N GLU A 136 0.24 2.93 15.60
CA GLU A 136 0.38 1.50 15.93
C GLU A 136 0.78 0.67 14.70
N LEU A 137 0.15 0.90 13.54
CA LEU A 137 0.54 0.25 12.29
C LEU A 137 2.00 0.54 11.94
N TYR A 138 2.43 1.79 12.08
CA TYR A 138 3.82 2.20 11.88
C TYR A 138 4.78 1.43 12.79
N ARG A 139 4.47 1.37 14.09
CA ARG A 139 5.29 0.65 15.06
C ARG A 139 5.43 -0.83 14.74
N GLN A 140 4.34 -1.50 14.38
CA GLN A 140 4.36 -2.91 14.01
C GLN A 140 5.24 -3.16 12.78
N ALA A 141 5.10 -2.32 11.75
CA ALA A 141 5.91 -2.44 10.54
C ALA A 141 7.40 -2.20 10.84
N VAL A 142 7.74 -1.19 11.65
CA VAL A 142 9.13 -0.91 12.06
C VAL A 142 9.71 -2.04 12.91
N GLN A 143 8.93 -2.64 13.80
CA GLN A 143 9.37 -3.77 14.60
C GLN A 143 9.71 -4.99 13.74
N GLN A 144 8.94 -5.25 12.68
CA GLN A 144 9.15 -6.41 11.79
C GLN A 144 10.22 -6.16 10.73
N LEU A 145 10.26 -4.96 10.16
CA LEU A 145 11.07 -4.64 8.98
C LEU A 145 12.29 -3.77 9.31
N GLY A 146 12.39 -3.21 10.51
CA GLY A 146 13.42 -2.24 10.87
C GLY A 146 13.03 -0.82 10.43
N SER A 147 14.03 0.05 10.22
CA SER A 147 13.77 1.43 9.85
C SER A 147 13.06 1.55 8.50
N LEU A 148 11.96 2.31 8.49
CA LEU A 148 11.20 2.67 7.29
C LEU A 148 11.35 4.17 7.06
N SER A 149 11.86 4.55 5.89
CA SER A 149 11.87 5.94 5.46
C SER A 149 10.74 6.15 4.46
N PRO A 150 9.87 7.14 4.65
CA PRO A 150 8.92 7.55 3.62
C PRO A 150 9.67 7.93 2.33
N GLN A 151 9.03 7.67 1.19
CA GLN A 151 9.42 8.23 -0.12
C GLN A 151 10.81 7.86 -0.65
N THR A 152 11.37 6.72 -0.23
CA THR A 152 12.60 6.18 -0.82
C THR A 152 12.29 5.39 -2.09
N VAL A 153 13.06 5.61 -3.14
CA VAL A 153 13.04 4.74 -4.33
C VAL A 153 13.52 3.33 -3.97
N PRO A 154 13.13 2.28 -4.70
CA PRO A 154 13.41 0.90 -4.29
C PRO A 154 14.89 0.60 -4.01
N PRO A 155 15.86 1.07 -4.82
CA PRO A 155 17.28 0.83 -4.54
C PRO A 155 17.75 1.40 -3.19
N ASP A 156 17.15 2.49 -2.70
CA ASP A 156 17.54 3.10 -1.42
C ASP A 156 17.10 2.30 -0.21
N VAL A 157 16.12 1.42 -0.39
CA VAL A 157 15.63 0.49 0.64
C VAL A 157 16.58 -0.69 0.84
N TRP A 158 17.48 -0.96 -0.11
CA TRP A 158 18.44 -2.06 -0.01
C TRP A 158 19.49 -1.81 1.08
N GLN A 159 19.59 -2.75 2.03
CA GLN A 159 20.52 -2.69 3.17
C GLN A 159 21.69 -3.70 3.07
N GLY A 160 21.78 -4.45 1.97
CA GLY A 160 22.87 -5.40 1.74
C GLY A 160 24.13 -4.74 1.15
N LYS A 161 24.89 -5.51 0.37
CA LYS A 161 26.14 -5.03 -0.25
C LYS A 161 25.91 -3.80 -1.14
N ALA A 162 26.80 -2.81 -1.05
CA ALA A 162 26.75 -1.57 -1.83
C ALA A 162 26.79 -1.82 -3.35
N GLU A 163 27.50 -2.87 -3.79
CA GLU A 163 27.58 -3.26 -5.20
C GLU A 163 26.20 -3.62 -5.78
N ILE A 164 25.38 -4.32 -5.00
CA ILE A 164 24.00 -4.66 -5.36
C ILE A 164 23.15 -3.39 -5.40
N LYS A 165 23.30 -2.47 -4.44
CA LYS A 165 22.60 -1.18 -4.46
C LYS A 165 22.89 -0.39 -5.74
N ASN A 166 24.16 -0.35 -6.16
CA ASN A 166 24.55 0.35 -7.39
C ASN A 166 23.91 -0.30 -8.63
N LEU A 167 23.91 -1.63 -8.73
CA LEU A 167 23.23 -2.34 -9.82
C LEU A 167 21.71 -2.10 -9.81
N LEU A 168 21.08 -2.10 -8.63
CA LEU A 168 19.65 -1.77 -8.50
C LEU A 168 19.37 -0.33 -8.94
N ASN A 169 20.26 0.62 -8.66
CA ASN A 169 20.13 2.00 -9.14
C ASN A 169 20.15 2.07 -10.67
N ASP A 170 21.11 1.41 -11.32
CA ASP A 170 21.20 1.36 -12.78
C ASP A 170 19.94 0.71 -13.40
N LEU A 171 19.48 -0.39 -12.81
CA LEU A 171 18.26 -1.09 -13.21
C LEU A 171 17.02 -0.21 -13.03
N TRP A 172 16.93 0.57 -11.95
CA TRP A 172 15.81 1.49 -11.71
C TRP A 172 15.74 2.59 -12.78
N GLN A 173 16.87 3.20 -13.14
CA GLN A 173 16.91 4.19 -14.22
C GLN A 173 16.43 3.60 -15.55
N ASN A 174 16.88 2.39 -15.88
CA ASN A 174 16.43 1.68 -17.08
C ASN A 174 14.93 1.36 -17.05
N TYR A 175 14.44 0.90 -15.90
CA TYR A 175 13.01 0.61 -15.70
C TYR A 175 12.14 1.86 -15.90
N GLN A 176 12.54 3.01 -15.33
CA GLN A 176 11.79 4.27 -15.50
C GLN A 176 11.66 4.67 -16.99
N LEU A 177 12.72 4.47 -17.78
CA LEU A 177 12.69 4.74 -19.22
C LEU A 177 11.73 3.82 -20.01
N LEU A 178 11.56 2.58 -19.55
CA LEU A 178 10.64 1.61 -20.16
C LEU A 178 9.19 1.86 -19.75
N ASN A 179 8.95 2.11 -18.45
CA ASN A 179 7.63 2.35 -17.90
C ASN A 179 6.98 3.60 -18.53
N ASN A 180 7.76 4.67 -18.74
CA ASN A 180 7.27 5.88 -19.40
C ASN A 180 6.84 5.67 -20.87
N LYS A 181 7.28 4.60 -21.52
CA LYS A 181 6.90 4.27 -22.90
C LYS A 181 5.68 3.37 -22.98
N THR A 182 5.30 2.71 -21.88
CA THR A 182 4.31 1.63 -21.85
C THR A 182 3.10 2.01 -21.00
N ASN A 183 2.42 3.10 -21.38
CA ASN A 183 1.14 3.51 -20.76
C ASN A 183 0.05 2.42 -20.81
N THR A 184 0.20 1.42 -21.68
CA THR A 184 -0.73 0.30 -21.85
C THR A 184 -0.93 -0.53 -20.58
N GLY A 185 0.09 -0.66 -19.73
CA GLY A 185 -0.05 -1.41 -18.46
C GLY A 185 -0.98 -0.71 -17.47
N ILE A 186 -0.87 0.62 -17.36
CA ILE A 186 -1.68 1.42 -16.44
C ILE A 186 -3.14 1.44 -16.92
N GLU A 187 -3.38 1.60 -18.22
CA GLU A 187 -4.73 1.62 -18.78
C GLU A 187 -5.46 0.28 -18.57
N TYR A 188 -4.77 -0.84 -18.76
CA TYR A 188 -5.32 -2.18 -18.48
C TYR A 188 -5.67 -2.34 -17.00
N LEU A 189 -4.79 -1.89 -16.10
CA LEU A 189 -5.02 -1.96 -14.66
C LEU A 189 -6.20 -1.09 -14.21
N LEU A 190 -6.32 0.12 -14.75
CA LEU A 190 -7.46 1.00 -14.47
C LEU A 190 -8.79 0.42 -14.99
N ALA A 191 -8.78 -0.22 -16.16
CA ALA A 191 -9.96 -0.88 -16.71
C ALA A 191 -10.41 -2.07 -15.84
N ILE A 192 -9.45 -2.80 -15.25
CA ILE A 192 -9.71 -3.91 -14.36
C ILE A 192 -10.13 -3.46 -12.97
N GLU A 193 -9.53 -2.39 -12.43
CA GLU A 193 -9.80 -1.90 -11.08
C GLU A 193 -11.30 -1.66 -10.83
N ASN A 194 -11.97 -1.08 -11.84
CA ASN A 194 -13.39 -0.78 -11.84
C ASN A 194 -14.30 -2.02 -11.91
N ARG A 195 -13.77 -3.18 -12.36
CA ARG A 195 -14.50 -4.44 -12.47
C ARG A 195 -14.29 -5.37 -11.28
N LEU A 196 -13.20 -5.18 -10.54
CA LEU A 196 -12.80 -6.07 -9.45
C LEU A 196 -13.50 -5.76 -8.12
N ILE A 197 -13.92 -4.51 -7.86
CA ILE A 197 -14.71 -4.22 -6.66
C ILE A 197 -16.18 -4.44 -6.96
N THR A 198 -16.72 -5.41 -6.27
CA THR A 198 -18.16 -5.52 -6.05
C THR A 198 -18.44 -5.10 -4.61
N GLU A 199 -19.62 -4.55 -4.34
CA GLU A 199 -20.09 -4.35 -2.95
C GLU A 199 -20.00 -5.65 -2.14
N ASP A 200 -20.11 -6.79 -2.81
CA ASP A 200 -19.97 -8.12 -2.27
C ASP A 200 -18.58 -8.40 -1.66
N LEU A 201 -17.47 -7.98 -2.30
CA LEU A 201 -16.13 -8.19 -1.73
C LEU A 201 -15.94 -7.45 -0.41
N TYR A 202 -16.43 -6.20 -0.33
CA TYR A 202 -16.36 -5.42 0.90
C TYR A 202 -17.17 -6.08 2.03
N SER A 203 -18.40 -6.49 1.73
CA SER A 203 -19.26 -7.22 2.68
C SER A 203 -18.57 -8.48 3.21
N GLN A 204 -17.91 -9.24 2.33
CA GLN A 204 -17.18 -10.45 2.73
C GLN A 204 -15.91 -10.16 3.56
N LEU A 205 -15.21 -9.04 3.31
CA LEU A 205 -14.01 -8.66 4.07
C LEU A 205 -14.34 -8.12 5.47
N GLU A 206 -15.57 -7.65 5.69
CA GLU A 206 -16.04 -7.10 6.97
C GLU A 206 -15.83 -8.05 8.15
N GLN A 207 -15.92 -9.37 7.92
CA GLN A 207 -15.70 -10.37 8.96
C GLN A 207 -14.29 -10.34 9.58
N TYR A 208 -13.28 -9.84 8.84
CA TYR A 208 -11.91 -9.77 9.32
C TYR A 208 -11.59 -8.47 10.06
N ARG A 209 -12.47 -7.47 10.01
CA ARG A 209 -12.20 -6.09 10.49
C ARG A 209 -11.83 -5.99 11.96
N THR A 210 -12.32 -6.91 12.80
CA THR A 210 -11.99 -6.94 14.22
C THR A 210 -10.50 -7.20 14.47
N HIS A 211 -9.88 -8.04 13.64
CA HIS A 211 -8.50 -8.49 13.75
C HIS A 211 -7.56 -7.82 12.73
N LEU A 212 -8.05 -7.56 11.52
CA LEU A 212 -7.30 -6.92 10.44
C LEU A 212 -7.72 -5.46 10.28
N LYS A 213 -6.93 -4.55 10.87
CA LYS A 213 -7.25 -3.11 10.86
C LYS A 213 -7.10 -2.45 9.49
N ALA A 214 -6.34 -3.07 8.59
CA ALA A 214 -5.94 -2.50 7.31
C ALA A 214 -5.68 -3.64 6.33
N LEU A 215 -6.01 -3.45 5.05
CA LEU A 215 -5.57 -4.35 3.98
C LEU A 215 -5.15 -3.56 2.75
N GLN A 216 -3.89 -3.69 2.33
CA GLN A 216 -3.42 -3.09 1.08
C GLN A 216 -3.06 -4.20 0.09
N ILE A 217 -3.66 -4.15 -1.10
CA ILE A 217 -3.42 -5.14 -2.14
C ILE A 217 -2.74 -4.45 -3.33
N PHE A 218 -1.49 -4.81 -3.57
CA PHE A 218 -0.74 -4.39 -4.74
C PHE A 218 -1.04 -5.32 -5.92
N LEU A 219 -1.49 -4.73 -7.02
CA LEU A 219 -1.77 -5.47 -8.25
C LEU A 219 -0.55 -5.42 -9.16
N VAL A 220 -0.13 -6.59 -9.67
CA VAL A 220 1.07 -6.72 -10.49
C VAL A 220 0.80 -7.50 -11.77
N ASN A 221 1.47 -7.13 -12.86
CA ASN A 221 1.38 -7.86 -14.11
C ASN A 221 2.44 -8.98 -14.15
N TYR A 222 2.01 -10.17 -13.75
CA TYR A 222 2.85 -11.35 -13.70
C TYR A 222 2.19 -12.50 -14.47
N PRO A 223 2.94 -13.25 -15.30
CA PRO A 223 2.37 -14.25 -16.21
C PRO A 223 1.72 -15.45 -15.50
N SER A 224 1.89 -15.58 -14.19
CA SER A 224 1.32 -16.66 -13.38
C SER A 224 0.60 -16.10 -12.18
N LEU A 225 -0.29 -16.91 -11.59
CA LEU A 225 -0.97 -16.57 -10.34
C LEU A 225 0.04 -16.44 -9.20
N VAL A 226 0.07 -15.27 -8.58
CA VAL A 226 0.96 -14.92 -7.46
C VAL A 226 0.10 -14.44 -6.31
N GLU A 227 0.19 -15.12 -5.17
CA GLU A 227 -0.37 -14.66 -3.91
C GLU A 227 0.80 -14.55 -2.93
N TYR A 228 1.24 -13.32 -2.64
CA TYR A 228 2.38 -13.07 -1.78
C TYR A 228 1.99 -12.12 -0.64
N ILE A 229 2.03 -12.64 0.58
CA ILE A 229 1.67 -11.91 1.79
C ILE A 229 2.88 -11.08 2.25
N VAL A 230 2.63 -9.80 2.54
CA VAL A 230 3.61 -8.86 3.10
C VAL A 230 3.08 -8.35 4.45
N PRO A 231 3.48 -8.99 5.55
CA PRO A 231 3.04 -8.58 6.88
C PRO A 231 3.39 -7.11 7.19
N PRO A 232 2.58 -6.43 8.03
CA PRO A 232 1.44 -6.99 8.77
C PRO A 232 0.07 -6.86 8.08
N PHE A 233 -0.04 -6.18 6.94
CA PHE A 233 -1.36 -5.85 6.36
C PHE A 233 -1.37 -5.71 4.84
N SER A 234 -0.29 -6.07 4.16
CA SER A 234 -0.15 -5.91 2.72
C SER A 234 -0.08 -7.24 2.01
N ALA A 235 -0.45 -7.26 0.73
CA ALA A 235 -0.22 -8.40 -0.14
C ALA A 235 -0.03 -7.97 -1.58
N ILE A 236 0.59 -8.85 -2.36
CA ILE A 236 0.78 -8.69 -3.79
C ILE A 236 -0.03 -9.78 -4.48
N LEU A 237 -0.94 -9.38 -5.36
CA LEU A 237 -1.74 -10.27 -6.20
C LEU A 237 -1.44 -10.00 -7.66
N SER A 238 -1.09 -11.04 -8.42
CA SER A 238 -1.04 -10.91 -9.88
C SER A 238 -2.42 -10.92 -10.53
N LEU A 239 -2.52 -10.26 -11.67
CA LEU A 239 -3.63 -10.36 -12.60
C LEU A 239 -3.22 -11.26 -13.77
N THR A 240 -4.11 -12.18 -14.15
CA THR A 240 -3.90 -13.11 -15.27
C THR A 240 -5.08 -13.01 -16.23
N ASP A 241 -4.82 -13.13 -17.53
CA ASP A 241 -5.86 -13.05 -18.58
C ASP A 241 -6.83 -14.26 -18.58
N GLU A 242 -6.52 -15.33 -17.84
CA GLU A 242 -7.14 -16.65 -18.02
C GLU A 242 -8.43 -16.93 -17.22
N ALA A 243 -8.92 -16.00 -16.38
CA ALA A 243 -10.10 -16.23 -15.54
C ALA A 243 -11.05 -15.03 -15.48
N PRO A 244 -12.35 -15.21 -15.13
CA PRO A 244 -13.21 -14.10 -14.74
C PRO A 244 -12.55 -13.40 -13.55
N LEU A 245 -11.89 -12.29 -13.87
CA LEU A 245 -10.98 -11.57 -12.97
C LEU A 245 -11.60 -11.31 -11.59
N SER A 246 -12.92 -11.16 -11.49
CA SER A 246 -13.60 -10.86 -10.23
C SER A 246 -13.64 -12.01 -9.22
N GLU A 247 -14.10 -13.21 -9.57
CA GLU A 247 -14.34 -14.28 -8.57
C GLU A 247 -13.02 -14.83 -7.99
N GLN A 248 -12.04 -15.14 -8.84
CA GLN A 248 -10.75 -15.61 -8.37
C GLN A 248 -10.01 -14.54 -7.57
N PHE A 249 -10.11 -13.26 -7.97
CA PHE A 249 -9.52 -12.16 -7.21
C PHE A 249 -10.17 -12.00 -5.84
N GLN A 250 -11.50 -12.10 -5.76
CA GLN A 250 -12.23 -12.03 -4.49
C GLN A 250 -11.78 -13.14 -3.53
N GLN A 251 -11.78 -14.39 -4.00
CA GLN A 251 -11.34 -15.53 -3.18
C GLN A 251 -9.90 -15.37 -2.68
N ARG A 252 -8.99 -14.90 -3.55
CA ARG A 252 -7.59 -14.63 -3.19
C ARG A 252 -7.47 -13.49 -2.17
N SER A 253 -8.25 -12.43 -2.34
CA SER A 253 -8.30 -11.30 -1.41
C SER A 253 -8.78 -11.74 -0.03
N LEU A 254 -9.78 -12.62 0.02
CA LEU A 254 -10.29 -13.18 1.28
C LEU A 254 -9.28 -14.09 1.97
N ARG A 255 -8.60 -14.96 1.23
CA ARG A 255 -7.52 -15.81 1.79
C ARG A 255 -6.37 -14.99 2.36
N VAL A 256 -5.97 -13.94 1.66
CA VAL A 256 -4.96 -13.01 2.15
C VAL A 256 -5.44 -12.31 3.41
N ALA A 257 -6.69 -11.84 3.45
CA ALA A 257 -7.26 -11.19 4.63
C ALA A 257 -7.32 -12.14 5.83
N GLU A 258 -7.75 -13.38 5.62
CA GLU A 258 -7.74 -14.44 6.63
C GLU A 258 -6.33 -14.67 7.16
N ALA A 259 -5.35 -14.86 6.27
CA ALA A 259 -3.97 -15.12 6.66
C ALA A 259 -3.32 -13.94 7.40
N LEU A 260 -3.64 -12.69 7.03
CA LEU A 260 -3.16 -11.50 7.74
C LEU A 260 -3.89 -11.27 9.07
N SER A 261 -5.12 -11.76 9.22
CA SER A 261 -5.91 -11.59 10.45
C SER A 261 -5.43 -12.45 11.63
N VAL A 262 -4.56 -13.43 11.37
CA VAL A 262 -4.02 -14.36 12.38
C VAL A 262 -2.56 -14.09 12.76
N LEU A 263 -1.91 -13.10 12.13
CA LEU A 263 -0.52 -12.69 12.40
C LEU A 263 -0.45 -11.64 13.52
#